data_AF-C0CJV3-F1
#
_entry.id   AF-C0CJV3-F1
#
_cell.length_a   1.000
_cell.length_b   1.000
_cell.length_c   1.000
_cell.angle_alpha   90.00
_cell.angle_beta   90.00
_cell.angle_gamma   90.00
#
_symmetry.space_group_name_H-M   'P 1'
#
loop_
_entity.id
_entity.type
_entity.pdbx_description
1 polymer ?
#
loop_
_entity_poly.entity_id
_entity_poly.type
_entity_poly.pdbx_seq_one_letter_code
_entity_poly.pdbx_strand_id
1 'polypeptide(L)'
;MRGSEMMKFRPCIDIHNGKVKQIVGSSLRDQNDWAAENYVAEQDAFFFAKLYKELGLTGGHIIMLNPASSPYYEETKRQAVKALNTYPGGMQIGGGINAENAEEFLQAGASHVIVTSYVFKDGKISYENLEKLRKAVGAERLVLDLSCKKRGDLYYIVTDRWQKFT
;
A
#
# COMPACT_ATOMS: atom_id res chain seq x y z
N MET A 1 0.14 -14.60 29.27
CA MET A 1 0.37 -13.19 29.69
C MET A 1 0.04 -12.31 28.50
N ARG A 2 -1.03 -11.51 28.55
CA ARG A 2 -1.25 -10.47 27.52
C ARG A 2 -0.24 -9.38 27.84
N GLY A 3 0.83 -9.29 27.05
CA GLY A 3 1.75 -8.17 27.15
C GLY A 3 0.95 -6.87 27.03
N SER A 4 1.26 -5.87 27.86
CA SER A 4 0.67 -4.54 27.73
C SER A 4 0.75 -4.10 26.27
N GLU A 5 -0.40 -3.91 25.62
CA GLU A 5 -0.44 -3.39 24.25
C GLU A 5 0.06 -1.95 24.28
N MET A 6 1.36 -1.78 24.07
CA MET A 6 1.95 -0.47 23.84
C MET A 6 1.49 0.03 22.48
N MET A 7 1.07 1.30 22.44
CA MET A 7 0.76 2.02 21.22
C MET A 7 1.91 1.89 20.21
N LYS A 8 1.59 1.56 18.96
CA LYS A 8 2.57 1.47 17.87
C LYS A 8 2.38 2.64 16.91
N PHE A 9 3.46 3.36 16.65
CA PHE A 9 3.51 4.35 15.57
C PHE A 9 3.90 3.64 14.27
N ARG A 10 3.02 3.70 13.27
CA ARG A 10 3.20 3.08 11.95
C ARG A 10 3.22 4.15 10.87
N PRO A 11 4.40 4.50 10.33
CA PRO A 11 4.51 5.58 9.36
C PRO A 11 4.08 5.14 7.95
N CYS A 12 3.77 6.12 7.10
CA CYS A 12 3.26 5.89 5.74
C CYS A 12 4.17 6.59 4.71
N ILE A 13 4.37 5.98 3.53
CA ILE A 13 5.04 6.58 2.37
C ILE A 13 4.14 6.36 1.15
N ASP A 14 3.32 7.35 0.84
CA ASP A 14 2.46 7.33 -0.34
C ASP A 14 3.21 7.93 -1.53
N ILE A 15 3.34 7.17 -2.61
CA ILE A 15 4.14 7.55 -3.79
C ILE A 15 3.22 7.70 -4.99
N HIS A 16 3.19 8.92 -5.55
CA HIS A 16 2.42 9.26 -6.73
C HIS A 16 3.25 10.13 -7.67
N ASN A 17 3.29 9.77 -8.95
CA ASN A 17 4.10 10.39 -10.01
C ASN A 17 5.57 10.51 -9.61
N GLY A 18 6.13 9.45 -9.02
CA GLY A 18 7.53 9.40 -8.63
C GLY A 18 7.92 10.27 -7.44
N LYS A 19 6.95 10.83 -6.70
CA LYS A 19 7.20 11.65 -5.51
C LYS A 19 6.41 11.15 -4.31
N VAL A 20 6.96 11.38 -3.12
CA VAL A 20 6.24 11.14 -1.87
C VAL A 20 5.23 12.28 -1.66
N LYS A 21 3.95 11.94 -1.50
CA LYS A 21 2.87 12.93 -1.44
C LYS A 21 1.81 12.53 -0.44
N GLN A 22 1.19 13.53 0.17
CA GLN A 22 -0.11 13.38 0.81
C GLN A 22 -1.18 13.87 -0.15
N ILE A 23 -2.09 12.99 -0.55
CA ILE A 23 -3.18 13.32 -1.47
C ILE A 23 -4.53 13.41 -0.75
N VAL A 24 -5.51 14.04 -1.40
CA VAL A 24 -6.92 13.86 -1.06
C VAL A 24 -7.38 12.56 -1.72
N GLY A 25 -7.50 11.47 -0.97
CA GLY A 25 -7.69 10.11 -1.54
C GLY A 25 -8.83 9.99 -2.57
N SER A 26 -9.98 10.63 -2.32
CA SER A 26 -11.13 10.60 -3.24
C SER A 26 -10.91 11.31 -4.58
N SER A 27 -9.81 12.06 -4.72
CA SER A 27 -9.47 12.80 -5.94
C SER A 27 -8.59 12.03 -6.92
N LEU A 28 -8.02 10.88 -6.52
CA LEU A 28 -7.08 10.10 -7.32
C LEU A 28 -7.74 9.55 -8.59
N ARG A 29 -7.26 10.00 -9.75
CA ARG A 29 -7.74 9.62 -11.08
C ARG A 29 -6.61 9.04 -11.91
N ASP A 30 -6.90 7.97 -12.63
CA ASP A 30 -5.97 7.42 -13.64
C ASP A 30 -5.84 8.32 -14.86
N GLN A 31 -6.92 9.04 -15.18
CA GLN A 31 -6.88 10.03 -16.24
C GLN A 31 -5.87 11.14 -15.87
N ASN A 32 -4.85 11.29 -16.71
CA ASN A 32 -3.77 12.26 -16.56
C ASN A 32 -2.95 12.12 -15.26
N ASP A 33 -3.00 10.95 -14.60
CA ASP A 33 -2.25 10.68 -13.36
C ASP A 33 -2.42 11.79 -12.31
N TRP A 34 -3.67 12.22 -12.10
CA TRP A 34 -3.99 13.40 -11.32
C TRP A 34 -4.60 13.06 -9.96
N ALA A 35 -4.18 13.78 -8.93
CA ALA A 35 -4.83 13.83 -7.64
C ALA A 35 -4.70 15.25 -7.07
N ALA A 36 -5.67 15.70 -6.28
CA ALA A 36 -5.50 16.85 -5.42
C ALA A 36 -4.50 16.50 -4.31
N GLU A 37 -3.59 17.43 -4.05
CA GLU A 37 -2.45 17.24 -3.15
C GLU A 37 -2.61 18.15 -1.94
N ASN A 38 -2.45 17.60 -0.74
CA ASN A 38 -2.28 18.41 0.47
C ASN A 38 -0.82 18.82 0.63
N TYR A 39 0.10 17.92 0.25
CA TYR A 39 1.53 18.14 0.37
C TYR A 39 2.33 17.26 -0.62
N VAL A 40 3.41 17.82 -1.15
CA VAL A 40 4.41 17.10 -1.95
C VAL A 40 5.75 17.27 -1.25
N ALA A 41 6.36 16.16 -0.84
CA ALA A 41 7.65 16.21 -0.18
C ALA A 41 8.77 16.55 -1.18
N GLU A 42 9.75 17.31 -0.71
CA GLU A 42 11.03 17.47 -1.42
C GLU A 42 11.90 16.21 -1.30
N GLN A 43 11.75 15.48 -0.20
CA GLN A 43 12.49 14.27 0.11
C GLN A 43 11.91 13.05 -0.62
N ASP A 44 12.81 12.12 -0.96
CA ASP A 44 12.45 10.87 -1.63
C ASP A 44 12.04 9.77 -0.62
N ALA A 45 11.50 8.66 -1.12
CA ALA A 45 11.07 7.54 -0.30
C ALA A 45 12.23 6.90 0.47
N PHE A 46 13.46 6.99 -0.06
CA PHE A 46 14.67 6.56 0.64
C PHE A 46 14.91 7.36 1.92
N PHE A 47 14.79 8.69 1.87
CA PHE A 47 14.94 9.55 3.04
C PHE A 47 13.97 9.13 4.15
N PHE A 48 12.69 8.96 3.84
CA PHE A 48 11.69 8.57 4.84
C PHE A 48 11.91 7.15 5.37
N ALA A 49 12.25 6.18 4.52
CA ALA A 49 12.55 4.82 4.97
C ALA A 49 13.78 4.79 5.90
N LYS A 50 14.81 5.59 5.60
CA LYS A 50 15.99 5.75 6.46
C LYS A 50 15.61 6.37 7.81
N LEU A 51 14.83 7.45 7.81
CA LEU A 51 14.33 8.08 9.03
C LEU A 51 13.55 7.10 9.90
N TYR A 52 12.62 6.35 9.31
CA TYR A 52 11.81 5.37 10.06
C TYR A 52 12.65 4.24 10.64
N LYS A 53 13.70 3.81 9.92
CA LYS A 53 14.67 2.85 10.41
C LYS A 53 15.48 3.37 11.60
N GLU A 54 15.99 4.59 11.52
CA GLU A 54 16.73 5.24 12.61
C GLU A 54 15.86 5.41 13.87
N LEU A 55 14.56 5.63 13.69
CA LEU A 55 13.58 5.72 14.77
C LEU A 55 13.02 4.36 15.24
N GLY A 56 13.41 3.25 14.61
CA GLY A 56 12.92 1.91 14.97
C GLY A 56 11.43 1.67 14.70
N LEU A 57 10.82 2.45 13.79
CA LEU A 57 9.39 2.37 13.49
C LEU A 57 9.10 1.26 12.47
N THR A 58 8.42 0.21 12.91
CA THR A 58 8.12 -0.97 12.07
C THR A 58 6.64 -1.14 11.78
N GLY A 59 6.34 -1.86 10.69
CA GLY A 59 4.97 -2.17 10.30
C GLY A 59 4.21 -0.98 9.71
N GLY A 60 4.93 0.09 9.36
CA GLY A 60 4.45 1.13 8.46
C GLY A 60 4.29 0.62 7.03
N HIS A 61 3.72 1.43 6.15
CA HIS A 61 3.47 1.02 4.76
C HIS A 61 4.03 2.00 3.74
N ILE A 62 4.27 1.46 2.55
CA ILE A 62 4.53 2.17 1.31
C ILE A 62 3.36 1.86 0.38
N ILE A 63 2.73 2.88 -0.23
CA ILE A 63 1.65 2.67 -1.19
C ILE A 63 2.02 3.31 -2.53
N MET A 64 2.04 2.49 -3.57
CA MET A 64 2.18 2.95 -4.96
C MET A 64 0.81 3.35 -5.49
N LEU A 65 0.64 4.64 -5.81
CA LEU A 65 -0.67 5.19 -6.20
C LEU A 65 -0.89 5.23 -7.72
N ASN A 66 0.16 5.08 -8.53
CA ASN A 66 0.03 4.96 -9.98
C ASN A 66 -0.41 3.56 -10.39
N PRO A 67 -1.37 3.41 -11.34
CA PRO A 67 -1.65 2.12 -11.94
C PRO A 67 -0.46 1.66 -12.80
N ALA A 68 -0.34 0.35 -13.04
CA ALA A 68 0.73 -0.22 -13.87
C ALA A 68 0.75 0.30 -15.32
N SER A 69 -0.38 0.83 -15.81
CA SER A 69 -0.49 1.45 -17.13
C SER A 69 0.01 2.90 -17.20
N SER A 70 0.33 3.51 -16.05
CA SER A 70 0.80 4.90 -15.98
C SER A 70 2.22 5.03 -16.52
N PRO A 71 2.56 6.11 -17.27
CA PRO A 71 3.94 6.40 -17.63
C PRO A 71 4.84 6.69 -16.42
N TYR A 72 4.26 7.01 -15.26
CA TYR A 72 5.00 7.25 -14.01
C TYR A 72 5.16 6.00 -13.14
N TYR A 73 4.55 4.87 -13.51
CA TYR A 73 4.56 3.67 -12.69
C TYR A 73 5.98 3.20 -12.36
N GLU A 74 6.87 3.15 -13.35
CA GLU A 74 8.25 2.69 -13.14
C GLU A 74 9.03 3.57 -12.17
N GLU A 75 8.84 4.89 -12.22
CA GLU A 75 9.50 5.80 -11.27
C GLU A 75 8.90 5.66 -9.85
N THR A 76 7.59 5.49 -9.74
CA THR A 76 6.91 5.21 -8.48
C THR A 76 7.39 3.88 -7.88
N LYS A 77 7.49 2.82 -8.69
CA LYS A 77 8.02 1.52 -8.29
C LYS A 77 9.48 1.62 -7.87
N ARG A 78 10.32 2.37 -8.60
CA ARG A 78 11.73 2.59 -8.27
C ARG A 78 11.89 3.24 -6.89
N GLN A 79 11.11 4.27 -6.58
CA GLN A 79 11.06 4.91 -5.26
C GLN A 79 10.67 3.88 -4.17
N ALA A 80 9.61 3.10 -4.40
CA ALA A 80 9.13 2.09 -3.46
C ALA A 80 10.18 1.01 -3.17
N VAL A 81 10.78 0.42 -4.21
CA VAL A 81 11.85 -0.58 -4.08
C VAL A 81 13.07 0.00 -3.38
N LYS A 82 13.46 1.24 -3.67
CA LYS A 82 14.56 1.91 -2.98
C LYS A 82 14.29 2.05 -1.48
N ALA A 83 13.06 2.42 -1.09
CA ALA A 83 12.65 2.49 0.29
C ALA A 83 12.66 1.11 0.99
N LEU A 84 12.15 0.06 0.33
CA LEU A 84 12.18 -1.31 0.85
C LEU A 84 13.62 -1.81 1.10
N ASN A 85 14.52 -1.63 0.13
CA ASN A 85 15.93 -1.98 0.27
C ASN A 85 16.64 -1.23 1.41
N THR A 86 16.16 -0.03 1.74
CA THR A 86 16.73 0.81 2.81
C THR A 86 16.37 0.27 4.20
N TYR A 87 15.15 -0.24 4.35
CA TYR A 87 14.66 -0.84 5.59
C TYR A 87 14.07 -2.25 5.38
N PRO A 88 14.91 -3.25 5.07
CA PRO A 88 14.45 -4.62 4.88
C PRO A 88 13.74 -5.15 6.14
N GLY A 89 12.55 -5.72 5.94
CA GLY A 89 11.69 -6.22 7.02
C GLY A 89 11.00 -5.13 7.87
N GLY A 90 11.25 -3.84 7.60
CA GLY A 90 10.68 -2.74 8.39
C GLY A 90 9.31 -2.29 7.92
N MET A 91 9.07 -2.31 6.60
CA MET A 91 7.89 -1.72 5.96
C MET A 91 7.04 -2.76 5.23
N GLN A 92 5.76 -2.46 5.04
CA GLN A 92 4.83 -3.19 4.18
C GLN A 92 4.68 -2.43 2.84
N ILE A 93 4.19 -3.10 1.80
CA ILE A 93 4.04 -2.51 0.46
C ILE A 93 2.68 -2.82 -0.14
N GLY A 94 2.00 -1.81 -0.68
CA GLY A 94 0.74 -1.96 -1.41
C GLY A 94 0.67 -1.10 -2.66
N GLY A 95 -0.45 -1.21 -3.36
CA GLY A 95 -0.68 -0.55 -4.65
C GLY A 95 -0.37 -1.49 -5.82
N GLY A 96 -1.41 -1.99 -6.49
CA GLY A 96 -1.25 -2.87 -7.66
C GLY A 96 -0.65 -4.25 -7.38
N ILE A 97 -0.60 -4.69 -6.11
CA ILE A 97 -0.08 -6.01 -5.75
C ILE A 97 -1.03 -7.12 -6.22
N ASN A 98 -0.47 -8.15 -6.85
CA ASN A 98 -1.14 -9.36 -7.30
C ASN A 98 -0.25 -10.60 -7.08
N ALA A 99 -0.74 -11.80 -7.41
CA ALA A 99 0.01 -13.03 -7.19
C ALA A 99 1.28 -13.12 -8.05
N GLU A 100 1.32 -12.40 -9.18
CA GLU A 100 2.41 -12.42 -10.14
C GLU A 100 3.59 -11.51 -9.73
N ASN A 101 3.33 -10.44 -8.98
CA ASN A 101 4.36 -9.45 -8.60
C ASN A 101 4.67 -9.41 -7.09
N ALA A 102 3.86 -10.02 -6.22
CA ALA A 102 4.00 -9.87 -4.78
C ALA A 102 5.36 -10.35 -4.26
N GLU A 103 5.89 -11.45 -4.80
CA GLU A 103 7.17 -12.00 -4.38
C GLU A 103 8.34 -11.06 -4.67
N GLU A 104 8.29 -10.30 -5.77
CA GLU A 104 9.32 -9.31 -6.13
C GLU A 104 9.53 -8.30 -4.99
N PHE A 105 8.44 -7.80 -4.40
CA PHE A 105 8.54 -6.80 -3.34
C PHE A 105 8.98 -7.40 -2.00
N LEU A 106 8.64 -8.66 -1.72
CA LEU A 106 9.18 -9.36 -0.55
C LEU A 106 10.69 -9.57 -0.68
N GLN A 107 11.17 -9.95 -1.87
CA GLN A 107 12.60 -10.07 -2.17
C GLN A 107 13.32 -8.70 -2.07
N ALA A 108 12.64 -7.61 -2.44
CA ALA A 108 13.14 -6.24 -2.27
C ALA A 108 13.14 -5.76 -0.80
N GLY A 109 12.67 -6.56 0.15
CA GLY A 109 12.74 -6.27 1.59
C GLY A 109 11.42 -5.86 2.24
N ALA A 110 10.27 -5.99 1.56
CA ALA A 110 8.99 -5.82 2.23
C ALA A 110 8.78 -6.91 3.29
N SER A 111 8.30 -6.50 4.47
CA SER A 111 7.89 -7.43 5.52
C SER A 111 6.62 -8.18 5.13
N HIS A 112 5.68 -7.47 4.51
CA HIS A 112 4.37 -7.98 4.07
C HIS A 112 3.96 -7.24 2.80
N VAL A 113 3.08 -7.87 2.03
CA VAL A 113 2.38 -7.23 0.93
C VAL A 113 0.93 -6.90 1.33
N ILE A 114 0.48 -5.72 0.93
CA ILE A 114 -0.86 -5.20 1.17
C ILE A 114 -1.66 -5.34 -0.11
N VAL A 115 -2.81 -6.01 -0.02
CA VAL A 115 -3.66 -6.30 -1.18
C VAL A 115 -5.05 -5.74 -0.96
N THR A 116 -5.56 -5.07 -1.99
CA THR A 116 -6.92 -4.53 -2.07
C THR A 116 -7.61 -5.04 -3.34
N SER A 117 -7.54 -4.29 -4.44
CA SER A 117 -8.32 -4.48 -5.67
C SER A 117 -8.14 -5.83 -6.38
N TYR A 118 -7.02 -6.54 -6.16
CA TYR A 118 -6.84 -7.89 -6.71
C TYR A 118 -7.72 -8.94 -6.02
N VAL A 119 -7.95 -8.81 -4.70
CA VAL A 119 -8.81 -9.70 -3.92
C VAL A 119 -10.25 -9.18 -3.87
N PHE A 120 -10.45 -7.89 -3.67
CA PHE A 120 -11.76 -7.26 -3.65
C PHE A 120 -12.11 -6.72 -5.04
N LYS A 121 -12.81 -7.52 -5.83
CA LYS A 121 -13.12 -7.22 -7.24
C LYS A 121 -14.62 -7.32 -7.47
N ASP A 122 -15.16 -6.38 -8.25
CA ASP A 122 -16.57 -6.35 -8.64
C ASP A 122 -17.56 -6.36 -7.45
N GLY A 123 -17.13 -5.83 -6.30
CA GLY A 123 -17.90 -5.85 -5.05
C GLY A 123 -18.03 -7.23 -4.42
N LYS A 124 -17.04 -8.10 -4.63
CA LYS A 124 -16.96 -9.43 -3.98
C LYS A 124 -15.53 -9.76 -3.61
N ILE A 125 -15.36 -10.70 -2.68
CA ILE A 125 -14.07 -11.32 -2.40
C ILE A 125 -13.82 -12.39 -3.46
N SER A 126 -12.74 -12.25 -4.21
CA SER A 126 -12.20 -13.28 -5.08
C SER A 126 -11.35 -14.24 -4.25
N TYR A 127 -11.96 -15.30 -3.73
CA TYR A 127 -11.25 -16.36 -3.01
C TYR A 127 -10.21 -17.07 -3.86
N GLU A 128 -10.42 -17.14 -5.18
CA GLU A 128 -9.43 -17.66 -6.12
C GLU A 128 -8.14 -16.81 -6.10
N ASN A 129 -8.27 -15.50 -6.21
CA ASN A 129 -7.12 -14.58 -6.18
C ASN A 129 -6.44 -14.56 -4.80
N LEU A 130 -7.24 -14.66 -3.73
CA LEU A 130 -6.71 -14.79 -2.37
C LEU A 130 -5.87 -16.06 -2.22
N GLU A 131 -6.34 -17.20 -2.74
CA GLU A 131 -5.60 -18.45 -2.68
C GLU A 131 -4.32 -18.42 -3.55
N LYS A 132 -4.37 -17.78 -4.73
CA LYS A 132 -3.16 -17.54 -5.54
C LYS A 132 -2.11 -16.74 -4.78
N LEU A 133 -2.51 -15.64 -4.13
CA LEU A 133 -1.62 -14.84 -3.29
C LEU A 133 -1.08 -15.64 -2.10
N ARG A 134 -1.95 -16.34 -1.37
CA ARG A 134 -1.55 -17.16 -0.22
C ARG A 134 -0.49 -18.19 -0.62
N LYS A 135 -0.62 -18.80 -1.81
CA LYS A 135 0.40 -19.72 -2.35
C LYS A 135 1.70 -19.01 -2.72
N ALA A 136 1.61 -17.82 -3.31
CA ALA A 136 2.79 -17.05 -3.73
C ALA A 136 3.61 -16.51 -2.56
N VAL A 137 2.96 -15.99 -1.51
CA VAL A 137 3.67 -15.26 -0.44
C VAL A 137 3.51 -15.82 0.98
N GLY A 138 2.59 -16.74 1.20
CA GLY A 138 2.23 -17.22 2.53
C GLY A 138 1.21 -16.31 3.23
N ALA A 139 0.42 -16.88 4.15
CA ALA A 139 -0.62 -16.13 4.87
C ALA A 139 -0.02 -15.15 5.89
N GLU A 140 1.16 -15.46 6.41
CA GLU A 140 1.88 -14.70 7.42
C GLU A 140 2.47 -13.39 6.89
N ARG A 141 2.61 -13.24 5.57
CA ARG A 141 3.14 -12.04 4.89
C ARG A 141 2.08 -11.32 4.05
N LEU A 142 0.81 -11.71 4.16
CA LEU A 142 -0.30 -11.10 3.45
C LEU A 142 -1.11 -10.19 4.38
N VAL A 143 -1.33 -8.95 3.94
CA VAL A 143 -2.20 -7.97 4.61
C VAL A 143 -3.36 -7.63 3.68
N LEU A 144 -4.59 -7.76 4.18
CA LEU A 144 -5.79 -7.30 3.47
C LEU A 144 -6.13 -5.90 3.99
N ASP A 145 -6.03 -4.91 3.12
CA ASP A 145 -6.44 -3.55 3.43
C ASP A 145 -7.90 -3.33 3.01
N LEU A 146 -8.70 -2.82 3.94
CA LEU A 146 -10.14 -2.66 3.82
C LEU A 146 -10.49 -1.21 4.11
N SER A 147 -10.92 -0.53 3.08
CA SER A 147 -11.53 0.78 3.23
C SER A 147 -13.01 0.61 3.56
N CYS A 148 -13.49 1.27 4.62
CA CYS A 148 -14.89 1.19 5.03
C CYS A 148 -15.53 2.58 5.12
N LYS A 149 -16.80 2.70 4.71
CA LYS A 149 -17.61 3.90 4.90
C LYS A 149 -18.91 3.57 5.62
N LYS A 150 -19.30 4.45 6.54
CA LYS A 150 -20.61 4.37 7.20
C LYS A 150 -21.70 4.83 6.23
N ARG A 151 -22.78 4.07 6.11
CA ARG A 151 -24.00 4.44 5.39
C ARG A 151 -25.21 4.00 6.21
N GLY A 152 -26.00 4.97 6.67
CA GLY A 152 -27.00 4.70 7.71
C GLY A 152 -26.31 4.21 8.98
N ASP A 153 -26.76 3.09 9.52
CA ASP A 153 -26.22 2.50 10.75
C ASP A 153 -25.16 1.41 10.51
N LEU A 154 -24.80 1.13 9.26
CA LEU A 154 -23.87 0.06 8.89
C LEU A 154 -22.57 0.61 8.28
N TYR A 155 -21.48 -0.13 8.45
CA TYR A 155 -20.22 0.08 7.73
C TYR A 155 -20.14 -0.89 6.56
N TYR A 156 -19.84 -0.34 5.38
CA TYR A 156 -19.67 -1.10 4.15
C TYR A 156 -18.22 -1.05 3.73
N ILE A 157 -17.72 -2.15 3.16
CA ILE A 157 -16.45 -2.13 2.46
C ILE A 157 -16.64 -1.29 1.20
N VAL A 158 -15.74 -0.36 0.97
CA VAL A 158 -15.72 0.45 -0.25
C VAL A 158 -14.51 0.09 -1.08
N THR A 159 -14.76 -0.39 -2.29
CA THR A 159 -13.74 -0.73 -3.28
C THR A 159 -13.59 0.42 -4.29
N ASP A 160 -12.70 0.25 -5.26
CA ASP A 160 -12.50 1.19 -6.38
C ASP A 160 -12.25 2.62 -5.88
N ARG A 161 -11.20 2.80 -5.06
CA ARG A 161 -10.81 4.11 -4.49
C ARG A 161 -11.93 4.78 -3.70
N TRP A 162 -12.55 4.02 -2.81
CA TRP A 162 -13.61 4.51 -1.92
C TRP A 162 -14.92 4.91 -2.62
N GLN A 163 -15.14 4.50 -3.87
CA GLN A 163 -16.26 4.92 -4.70
C GLN A 163 -17.39 3.89 -4.76
N LYS A 164 -17.08 2.58 -4.67
CA LYS A 164 -18.08 1.50 -4.82
C LYS A 164 -18.38 0.81 -3.50
N PHE A 165 -19.62 0.92 -3.03
CA PHE A 165 -20.10 0.22 -1.83
C PHE A 165 -20.32 -1.26 -2.13
N THR A 166 -19.79 -2.12 -1.27
CA THR A 166 -19.85 -3.58 -1.33
C THR A 166 -20.49 -4.13 -0.06
#